data_AF-J3JL53-F1
#
_entry.id   AF-J3JL53-F1
#
_cell.length_a   1.000
_cell.length_b   1.000
_cell.length_c   1.000
_cell.angle_alpha   90.00
_cell.angle_beta   90.00
_cell.angle_gamma   90.00
#
_symmetry.space_group_name_H-M   'P 1'
#
loop_
_entity.id
_entity.type
_entity.pdbx_description
1 polymer ?
#
loop_
_entity_poly.entity_id
_entity_poly.type
_entity_poly.pdbx_seq_one_letter_code
_entity_poly.pdbx_strand_id
1 'polypeptide(L)'
;MTDALLADLIAYVGAADPEVSVILRHNGGQRGKRLLDAIKASPYPTVQCDAIKSAKDKSSLVVADVRRAGRSIAPEAVGALVDALGSDVRELCSAVDQLLADTQGTISVDHVRTYYAGRIEATGFTVADAAAAGNTPAAITALRHAVATGTDPVAIVAALAMKVRQLAGSRPLGAVA
;
A
#
# COMPACT_ATOMS: atom_id res chain seq x y z
N MET A 1 -22.19 1.97 -16.90
CA MET A 1 -22.20 2.45 -18.30
C MET A 1 -23.43 1.90 -19.00
N THR A 2 -24.23 2.80 -19.56
CA THR A 2 -25.38 2.50 -20.42
C THR A 2 -24.91 2.27 -21.85
N ASP A 3 -25.69 1.56 -22.67
CA ASP A 3 -25.31 1.26 -24.05
C ASP A 3 -25.31 2.51 -24.93
N ALA A 4 -26.19 3.48 -24.65
CA ALA A 4 -26.20 4.79 -25.29
C ALA A 4 -24.87 5.54 -25.06
N LEU A 5 -24.45 5.66 -23.80
CA LEU A 5 -23.18 6.31 -23.46
C LEU A 5 -21.96 5.60 -24.09
N LEU A 6 -22.00 4.26 -24.19
CA LEU A 6 -20.95 3.50 -24.85
C LEU A 6 -20.85 3.85 -26.35
N ALA A 7 -21.99 3.94 -27.04
CA ALA A 7 -22.04 4.29 -28.45
C ALA A 7 -21.52 5.72 -28.69
N ASP A 8 -21.97 6.68 -27.89
CA ASP A 8 -21.55 8.09 -27.98
C ASP A 8 -20.04 8.24 -27.75
N LEU A 9 -19.49 7.58 -26.74
CA LEU A 9 -18.06 7.63 -26.44
C LEU A 9 -17.20 7.00 -27.54
N ILE A 10 -17.65 5.89 -28.16
CA ILE A 10 -16.93 5.28 -29.28
C ILE A 10 -16.91 6.22 -30.49
N ALA A 11 -18.04 6.87 -30.79
CA ALA A 11 -18.11 7.87 -31.86
C ALA A 11 -17.20 9.07 -31.56
N TYR A 12 -17.20 9.54 -30.31
CA TYR A 12 -16.38 10.67 -29.87
C TYR A 12 -14.87 10.39 -29.96
N VAL A 13 -14.41 9.17 -29.68
CA VAL A 13 -12.98 8.81 -29.83
C VAL A 13 -12.49 9.02 -31.28
N GLY A 14 -13.33 8.77 -32.29
CA GLY A 14 -12.98 8.98 -33.70
C GLY A 14 -12.94 10.46 -34.13
N ALA A 15 -13.62 11.34 -33.40
CA ALA A 15 -13.76 12.77 -33.72
C ALA A 15 -13.72 13.61 -32.44
N ALA A 16 -12.67 13.44 -31.64
CA ALA A 16 -12.55 14.13 -30.37
C ALA A 16 -12.28 15.63 -30.61
N ASP A 17 -12.93 16.47 -29.82
CA ASP A 17 -12.71 17.91 -29.86
C ASP A 17 -11.32 18.25 -29.30
N PRO A 18 -10.46 18.96 -30.05
CA PRO A 18 -9.12 19.31 -29.60
C PRO A 18 -9.11 20.25 -28.37
N GLU A 19 -10.18 20.99 -28.12
CA GLU A 19 -10.31 21.91 -26.98
C GLU A 19 -10.81 21.20 -25.70
N VAL A 20 -11.17 19.91 -25.79
CA VAL A 20 -11.77 19.17 -24.68
C VAL A 20 -10.92 17.99 -24.25
N SER A 21 -10.48 18.01 -22.99
CA SER A 21 -9.81 16.87 -22.35
C SER A 21 -10.83 15.94 -21.70
N VAL A 22 -10.90 14.69 -22.15
CA VAL A 22 -11.76 13.65 -21.57
C VAL A 22 -10.90 12.58 -20.90
N ILE A 23 -11.16 12.32 -19.62
CA ILE A 23 -10.49 11.27 -18.85
C ILE A 23 -11.48 10.13 -18.61
N LEU A 24 -11.12 8.93 -19.08
CA LEU A 24 -11.93 7.73 -18.93
C LEU A 24 -11.24 6.74 -17.99
N ARG A 25 -11.97 6.30 -16.96
CA ARG A 25 -11.50 5.27 -16.01
C ARG A 25 -12.30 3.99 -16.20
N HIS A 26 -11.61 2.92 -16.59
CA HIS A 26 -12.19 1.57 -16.61
C HIS A 26 -11.67 0.77 -15.42
N ASN A 27 -12.58 0.29 -14.58
CA ASN A 27 -12.25 -0.48 -13.37
C ASN A 27 -12.07 -1.99 -13.62
N GLY A 28 -12.00 -2.41 -14.89
CA GLY A 28 -12.01 -3.81 -15.29
C GLY A 28 -13.41 -4.36 -15.60
N GLY A 29 -13.45 -5.62 -16.04
CA GLY A 29 -14.68 -6.33 -16.39
C GLY A 29 -15.13 -6.17 -17.85
N GLN A 30 -16.22 -6.85 -18.21
CA GLN A 30 -16.72 -6.89 -19.60
C GLN A 30 -17.46 -5.62 -20.02
N ARG A 31 -18.09 -4.94 -19.06
CA ARG A 31 -18.90 -3.76 -19.34
C ARG A 31 -17.98 -2.60 -19.72
N GLY A 32 -18.08 -2.14 -20.97
CA GLY A 32 -17.21 -1.11 -21.52
C GLY A 32 -15.89 -1.57 -22.11
N LYS A 33 -15.65 -2.88 -22.17
CA LYS A 33 -14.45 -3.44 -22.80
C LYS A 33 -14.31 -2.98 -24.26
N ARG A 34 -15.42 -2.92 -25.00
CA ARG A 34 -15.45 -2.42 -26.39
C ARG A 34 -14.89 -1.00 -26.53
N LEU A 35 -15.16 -0.10 -25.57
CA LEU A 35 -14.61 1.25 -25.56
C LEU A 35 -13.12 1.24 -25.22
N LEU A 36 -12.70 0.43 -24.24
CA LEU A 36 -11.29 0.26 -23.91
C LEU A 36 -10.48 -0.25 -25.11
N ASP A 37 -11.00 -1.24 -25.83
CA ASP A 37 -10.36 -1.79 -27.03
C ASP A 37 -10.30 -0.74 -28.16
N ALA A 38 -11.34 0.07 -28.34
CA ALA A 38 -11.34 1.18 -29.29
C ALA A 38 -10.30 2.27 -28.94
N ILE A 39 -10.18 2.64 -27.66
CA ILE A 39 -9.18 3.62 -27.21
C ILE A 39 -7.76 3.06 -27.35
N LYS A 40 -7.53 1.77 -27.06
CA LYS A 40 -6.23 1.14 -27.27
C LYS A 40 -5.80 1.10 -28.74
N ALA A 41 -6.75 1.08 -29.67
CA ALA A 41 -6.49 1.17 -31.11
C ALA A 41 -6.36 2.62 -31.63
N SER A 42 -6.67 3.61 -30.78
CA SER A 42 -6.62 5.04 -31.09
C SER A 42 -5.23 5.64 -30.77
N PRO A 43 -4.92 6.86 -31.23
CA PRO A 43 -3.65 7.52 -30.91
C PRO A 43 -3.59 8.06 -29.47
N TYR A 44 -4.66 7.95 -28.67
CA TYR A 44 -4.71 8.52 -27.33
C TYR A 44 -3.94 7.67 -26.30
N PRO A 45 -3.30 8.31 -25.30
CA PRO A 45 -2.54 7.59 -24.28
C PRO A 45 -3.44 6.76 -23.38
N THR A 46 -3.02 5.52 -23.12
CA THR A 46 -3.66 4.64 -22.12
C THR A 46 -2.70 4.36 -20.98
N VAL A 47 -3.18 4.50 -19.74
CA VAL A 47 -2.42 4.17 -18.53
C VAL A 47 -3.04 2.94 -17.87
N GLN A 48 -2.25 1.89 -17.71
CA GLN A 48 -2.66 0.69 -16.99
C GLN A 48 -2.42 0.88 -15.49
N CYS A 49 -3.48 0.81 -14.70
CA CYS A 49 -3.44 0.97 -13.25
C CYS A 49 -3.71 -0.39 -12.59
N ASP A 50 -2.68 -1.22 -12.51
CA ASP A 50 -2.79 -2.55 -11.90
C ASP A 50 -3.02 -2.45 -10.38
N ALA A 51 -3.78 -3.41 -9.86
CA ALA A 51 -4.10 -3.45 -8.43
C ALA A 51 -2.87 -3.88 -7.61
N ILE A 52 -2.47 -3.04 -6.67
CA ILE A 52 -1.40 -3.32 -5.71
C ILE A 52 -1.97 -4.17 -4.57
N LYS A 53 -1.66 -5.46 -4.55
CA LYS A 53 -2.24 -6.41 -3.59
C LYS A 53 -1.19 -7.05 -2.71
N SER A 54 -0.05 -7.39 -3.28
CA SER A 54 1.02 -8.09 -2.57
C SER A 54 2.04 -7.13 -1.97
N ALA A 55 2.80 -7.60 -0.97
CA ALA A 55 3.96 -6.85 -0.45
C ALA A 55 4.99 -6.57 -1.55
N LYS A 56 5.18 -7.52 -2.48
CA LYS A 56 6.08 -7.37 -3.64
C LYS A 56 5.65 -6.22 -4.56
N ASP A 57 4.35 -6.07 -4.80
CA ASP A 57 3.83 -4.97 -5.62
C ASP A 57 4.10 -3.62 -4.95
N LYS A 58 3.91 -3.55 -3.62
CA LYS A 58 4.21 -2.35 -2.81
C LYS A 58 5.70 -2.00 -2.85
N SER A 59 6.59 -2.99 -2.68
CA SER A 59 8.03 -2.76 -2.82
C SER A 59 8.39 -2.28 -4.22
N SER A 60 7.78 -2.86 -5.26
CA SER A 60 8.02 -2.47 -6.65
C SER A 60 7.54 -1.05 -6.94
N LEU A 61 6.40 -0.65 -6.37
CA LEU A 61 5.88 0.72 -6.43
C LEU A 61 6.88 1.71 -5.83
N VAL A 62 7.35 1.45 -4.61
CA VAL A 62 8.32 2.33 -3.92
C VAL A 62 9.58 2.51 -4.76
N VAL A 63 10.14 1.41 -5.28
CA VAL A 63 11.34 1.47 -6.13
C VAL A 63 11.07 2.22 -7.43
N ALA A 64 9.91 2.01 -8.05
CA ALA A 64 9.54 2.69 -9.28
C ALA A 64 9.35 4.20 -9.09
N ASP A 65 8.71 4.62 -7.98
CA ASP A 65 8.48 6.02 -7.65
C ASP A 65 9.80 6.75 -7.35
N VAL A 66 10.68 6.15 -6.54
CA VAL A 66 12.01 6.70 -6.26
C VAL A 66 12.86 6.81 -7.53
N ARG A 67 12.80 5.78 -8.39
CA ARG A 67 13.51 5.79 -9.68
C ARG A 67 12.95 6.85 -10.63
N ARG A 68 11.63 7.06 -10.65
CA ARG A 68 10.99 8.12 -11.46
C ARG A 68 11.44 9.51 -11.03
N ALA A 69 11.73 9.70 -9.75
CA ALA A 69 12.35 10.91 -9.21
C ALA A 69 13.87 11.02 -9.45
N GLY A 70 14.47 10.07 -10.19
CA GLY A 70 15.91 10.06 -10.48
C GLY A 70 16.79 9.69 -9.29
N ARG A 71 16.22 9.04 -8.27
CA ARG A 71 16.91 8.68 -7.03
C ARG A 71 17.04 7.17 -6.85
N SER A 72 17.79 6.77 -5.83
CA SER A 72 18.00 5.39 -5.38
C SER A 72 17.51 5.22 -3.95
N ILE A 73 17.04 4.01 -3.63
CA ILE A 73 16.64 3.59 -2.28
C ILE A 73 17.27 2.24 -1.97
N ALA A 74 17.75 2.08 -0.73
CA ALA A 74 18.34 0.82 -0.28
C ALA A 74 17.25 -0.26 -0.06
N PRO A 75 17.50 -1.54 -0.40
CA PRO A 75 16.51 -2.61 -0.26
C PRO A 75 15.92 -2.72 1.16
N GLU A 76 16.75 -2.58 2.19
CA GLU A 76 16.33 -2.58 3.59
C GLU A 76 15.39 -1.41 3.94
N ALA A 77 15.56 -0.25 3.30
CA ALA A 77 14.70 0.91 3.47
C ALA A 77 13.33 0.69 2.83
N VAL A 78 13.28 0.02 1.66
CA VAL A 78 12.04 -0.39 1.02
C VAL A 78 11.26 -1.36 1.92
N GLY A 79 11.94 -2.36 2.48
CA GLY A 79 11.35 -3.31 3.43
C GLY A 79 10.74 -2.58 4.63
N ALA A 80 11.52 -1.72 5.27
CA ALA A 80 11.06 -0.94 6.43
C ALA A 80 9.84 -0.06 6.12
N LEU A 81 9.79 0.58 4.94
CA LEU A 81 8.63 1.38 4.53
C LEU A 81 7.38 0.53 4.30
N VAL A 82 7.52 -0.60 3.62
CA VAL A 82 6.39 -1.50 3.34
C VAL A 82 5.88 -2.14 4.63
N ASP A 83 6.75 -2.48 5.56
CA ASP A 83 6.34 -3.06 6.85
C ASP A 83 5.63 -2.03 7.73
N ALA A 84 6.06 -0.76 7.71
CA ALA A 84 5.48 0.29 8.53
C ALA A 84 4.21 0.92 7.95
N LEU A 85 4.13 1.07 6.62
CA LEU A 85 3.10 1.84 5.92
C LEU A 85 2.36 1.04 4.84
N GLY A 86 2.67 -0.24 4.67
CA GLY A 86 2.10 -1.06 3.61
C GLY A 86 0.60 -1.38 3.78
N SER A 87 -0.02 -1.09 4.93
CA SER A 87 -1.47 -1.27 5.11
C SER A 87 -2.29 -0.30 4.25
N ASP A 88 -1.77 0.90 3.99
CA ASP A 88 -2.39 1.90 3.12
C ASP A 88 -1.40 2.37 2.04
N VAL A 89 -1.70 2.05 0.78
CA VAL A 89 -0.87 2.43 -0.37
C VAL A 89 -0.76 3.95 -0.51
N ARG A 90 -1.79 4.71 -0.13
CA ARG A 90 -1.77 6.17 -0.20
C ARG A 90 -0.78 6.75 0.80
N GLU A 91 -0.75 6.21 2.02
CA GLU A 91 0.24 6.62 3.02
C GLU A 91 1.66 6.24 2.58
N LEU A 92 1.84 5.03 2.02
CA LEU A 92 3.12 4.60 1.50
C LEU A 92 3.66 5.54 0.40
N CYS A 93 2.83 5.92 -0.57
CA CYS A 93 3.22 6.89 -1.60
C CYS A 93 3.57 8.26 -1.02
N SER A 94 2.73 8.77 -0.11
CA SER A 94 2.98 10.06 0.55
C SER A 94 4.30 10.06 1.31
N ALA A 95 4.64 8.93 1.94
CA ALA A 95 5.89 8.80 2.68
C ALA A 95 7.13 8.76 1.77
N VAL A 96 7.01 8.13 0.60
CA VAL A 96 8.05 8.16 -0.44
C VAL A 96 8.26 9.59 -0.94
N ASP A 97 7.18 10.32 -1.25
CA ASP A 97 7.26 11.71 -1.70
C ASP A 97 7.94 12.61 -0.66
N GLN A 98 7.61 12.43 0.62
CA GLN A 98 8.27 13.14 1.70
C GLN A 98 9.77 12.80 1.80
N LEU A 99 10.16 11.52 1.75
CA LEU A 99 11.57 11.14 1.77
C LEU A 99 12.34 11.68 0.56
N LEU A 100 11.69 11.74 -0.60
CA LEU A 100 12.28 12.33 -1.80
C LEU A 100 12.54 13.83 -1.64
N ALA A 101 11.63 14.56 -0.98
CA ALA A 101 11.76 15.99 -0.71
C ALA A 101 12.78 16.31 0.40
N ASP A 102 12.79 15.50 1.47
CA ASP A 102 13.51 15.84 2.69
C ASP A 102 14.94 15.25 2.75
N THR A 103 15.28 14.32 1.86
CA THR A 103 16.61 13.69 1.83
C THR A 103 17.35 13.96 0.53
N GLN A 104 18.66 13.77 0.53
CA GLN A 104 19.49 13.81 -0.69
C GLN A 104 20.20 12.48 -0.93
N GLY A 105 20.59 12.21 -2.17
CA GLY A 105 21.35 11.00 -2.53
C GLY A 105 20.53 9.71 -2.42
N THR A 106 21.11 8.63 -1.90
CA THR A 106 20.41 7.35 -1.72
C THR A 106 19.57 7.39 -0.44
N ILE A 107 18.29 7.00 -0.52
CA ILE A 107 17.43 6.84 0.66
C ILE A 107 17.89 5.58 1.42
N SER A 108 18.38 5.76 2.65
CA SER A 108 18.83 4.69 3.54
C SER A 108 17.74 4.30 4.56
N VAL A 109 17.95 3.19 5.27
CA VAL A 109 17.06 2.76 6.37
C VAL A 109 17.07 3.78 7.51
N ASP A 110 18.17 4.49 7.74
CA ASP A 110 18.26 5.51 8.79
C ASP A 110 17.43 6.73 8.46
N HIS A 111 17.29 7.12 7.19
CA HIS A 111 16.34 8.14 6.79
C HIS A 111 14.90 7.69 7.11
N VAL A 112 14.55 6.45 6.74
CA VAL A 112 13.24 5.88 7.02
C VAL A 112 12.96 5.88 8.54
N ARG A 113 13.92 5.47 9.35
CA ARG A 113 13.84 5.54 10.82
C ARG A 113 13.72 6.97 11.32
N THR A 114 14.47 7.91 10.79
CA THR A 114 14.43 9.31 11.27
C THR A 114 13.06 9.94 11.05
N TYR A 115 12.46 9.75 9.87
CA TYR A 115 11.17 10.37 9.52
C TYR A 115 9.96 9.56 10.01
N TYR A 116 10.12 8.25 10.22
CA TYR A 116 9.01 7.37 10.57
C TYR A 116 9.25 6.53 11.83
N ALA A 117 10.24 6.84 12.68
CA ALA A 117 10.55 6.13 13.93
C ALA A 117 9.31 5.86 14.78
N GLY A 118 8.44 6.87 14.96
CA GLY A 118 7.21 6.74 15.75
C GLY A 118 6.14 5.84 15.13
N ARG A 119 6.18 5.61 13.81
CA ARG A 119 5.29 4.69 13.09
C ARG A 119 5.92 3.30 12.87
N ILE A 120 7.24 3.24 12.87
CA ILE A 120 8.06 2.02 12.72
C ILE A 120 8.19 1.26 14.06
N GLU A 121 8.20 1.95 15.21
CA GLU A 121 8.55 1.33 16.49
C GLU A 121 7.39 0.96 17.42
N ALA A 122 6.13 1.07 17.00
CA ALA A 122 5.02 0.56 17.80
C ALA A 122 3.80 0.20 16.96
N THR A 123 4.02 -0.64 15.96
CA THR A 123 2.89 -1.31 15.30
C THR A 123 2.22 -2.25 16.31
N GLY A 124 0.90 -2.38 16.27
CA GLY A 124 0.17 -3.35 17.11
C GLY A 124 0.77 -4.77 17.09
N PHE A 125 1.56 -5.09 16.06
CA PHE A 125 2.30 -6.34 15.94
C PHE A 125 3.40 -6.53 16.99
N THR A 126 4.17 -5.51 17.38
CA THR A 126 5.19 -5.64 18.45
C THR A 126 4.53 -5.93 19.80
N VAL A 127 3.40 -5.28 20.08
CA VAL A 127 2.54 -5.58 21.23
C VAL A 127 2.03 -7.02 21.15
N ALA A 128 1.53 -7.43 19.99
CA ALA A 128 0.94 -8.75 19.78
C ALA A 128 1.98 -9.88 19.84
N ASP A 129 3.21 -9.66 19.35
CA ASP A 129 4.31 -10.63 19.40
C ASP A 129 4.84 -10.80 20.82
N ALA A 130 5.07 -9.70 21.55
CA ALA A 130 5.47 -9.77 22.95
C ALA A 130 4.39 -10.44 23.82
N ALA A 131 3.11 -10.15 23.55
CA ALA A 131 1.99 -10.80 24.23
C ALA A 131 1.89 -12.30 23.89
N ALA A 132 2.02 -12.66 22.61
CA ALA A 132 2.00 -14.05 22.15
C ALA A 132 3.17 -14.87 22.72
N ALA A 133 4.33 -14.26 22.91
CA ALA A 133 5.50 -14.87 23.53
C ALA A 133 5.39 -14.99 25.06
N GLY A 134 4.31 -14.49 25.68
CA GLY A 134 4.13 -14.48 27.14
C GLY A 134 5.00 -13.46 27.87
N ASN A 135 5.73 -12.60 27.15
CA ASN A 135 6.58 -11.57 27.75
C ASN A 135 5.75 -10.35 28.13
N THR A 136 5.03 -10.47 29.25
CA THR A 136 4.13 -9.44 29.78
C THR A 136 4.82 -8.08 29.98
N PRO A 137 6.03 -7.99 30.56
CA PRO A 137 6.73 -6.71 30.71
C PRO A 137 7.01 -6.01 29.37
N ALA A 138 7.48 -6.76 28.36
CA ALA A 138 7.73 -6.21 27.03
C ALA A 138 6.42 -5.79 26.34
N ALA A 139 5.36 -6.59 26.47
CA ALA A 139 4.06 -6.29 25.88
C ALA A 139 3.44 -5.00 26.45
N ILE A 140 3.49 -4.80 27.77
CA ILE A 140 2.97 -3.59 28.42
C ILE A 140 3.82 -2.37 28.04
N THR A 141 5.14 -2.52 27.94
CA THR A 141 6.04 -1.44 27.52
C THR A 141 5.75 -1.01 26.08
N ALA A 142 5.66 -1.97 25.16
CA ALA A 142 5.31 -1.72 23.77
C ALA A 142 3.91 -1.12 23.63
N LEU A 143 2.93 -1.60 24.41
CA LEU A 143 1.56 -1.07 24.38
C LEU A 143 1.52 0.38 24.85
N ARG A 144 2.22 0.71 25.95
CA ARG A 144 2.29 2.08 26.46
C ARG A 144 2.90 3.01 25.42
N HIS A 145 3.99 2.57 24.78
CA HIS A 145 4.62 3.33 23.72
C HIS A 145 3.66 3.54 22.54
N ALA A 146 2.99 2.47 22.06
CA ALA A 146 2.02 2.54 20.97
C ALA A 146 0.89 3.54 21.23
N VAL A 147 0.33 3.53 22.45
CA VAL A 147 -0.73 4.48 22.82
C VAL A 147 -0.18 5.91 22.90
N ALA A 148 1.01 6.10 23.48
CA ALA A 148 1.64 7.41 23.60
C ALA A 148 2.01 8.02 22.23
N THR A 149 2.35 7.19 21.24
CA THR A 149 2.67 7.61 19.87
C THR A 149 1.44 7.77 18.97
N GLY A 150 0.23 7.58 19.50
CA GLY A 150 -1.01 7.78 18.76
C GLY A 150 -1.37 6.64 17.81
N THR A 151 -0.84 5.43 18.02
CA THR A 151 -1.27 4.24 17.28
C THR A 151 -2.76 3.99 17.53
N ASP A 152 -3.54 3.82 16.47
CA ASP A 152 -4.97 3.55 16.56
C ASP A 152 -5.25 2.32 17.44
N PRO A 153 -6.02 2.44 18.54
CA PRO A 153 -6.37 1.31 19.39
C PRO A 153 -7.02 0.14 18.62
N VAL A 154 -7.78 0.41 17.56
CA VAL A 154 -8.40 -0.61 16.71
C VAL A 154 -7.32 -1.42 15.98
N ALA A 155 -6.23 -0.79 15.54
CA ALA A 155 -5.11 -1.47 14.89
C ALA A 155 -4.35 -2.39 15.86
N ILE A 156 -4.20 -1.98 17.12
CA ILE A 156 -3.58 -2.79 18.18
C ILE A 156 -4.42 -4.05 18.44
N VAL A 157 -5.73 -3.89 18.59
CA VAL A 157 -6.68 -5.00 18.79
C VAL A 157 -6.69 -5.93 17.57
N ALA A 158 -6.66 -5.38 16.35
CA ALA A 158 -6.62 -6.18 15.13
C ALA A 158 -5.36 -7.05 15.04
N ALA A 159 -4.18 -6.51 15.39
CA ALA A 159 -2.93 -7.26 15.39
C ALA A 159 -2.92 -8.38 16.44
N LEU A 160 -3.41 -8.12 17.65
CA LEU A 160 -3.63 -9.14 18.68
C LEU A 160 -4.57 -10.26 18.19
N ALA A 161 -5.71 -9.90 17.60
CA ALA A 161 -6.67 -10.84 17.07
C ALA A 161 -6.12 -11.68 15.90
N MET A 162 -5.23 -11.11 15.07
CA MET A 162 -4.52 -11.85 14.03
C MET A 162 -3.54 -12.87 14.63
N LYS A 163 -2.71 -12.48 15.61
CA LYS A 163 -1.75 -13.38 16.25
C LYS A 163 -2.42 -14.52 17.01
N VAL A 164 -3.50 -14.23 17.74
CA VAL A 164 -4.30 -15.28 18.40
C VAL A 164 -4.88 -16.26 17.39
N ARG A 165 -5.41 -15.79 16.26
CA ARG A 165 -5.90 -16.67 15.19
C ARG A 165 -4.79 -17.53 14.57
N GLN A 166 -3.59 -16.98 14.38
CA GLN A 166 -2.44 -17.74 13.90
C GLN A 166 -2.06 -18.87 14.87
N LEU A 167 -1.97 -18.56 16.18
CA LEU A 167 -1.67 -19.55 17.22
C LEU A 167 -2.76 -20.63 17.34
N ALA A 168 -4.03 -20.24 17.21
CA ALA A 168 -5.16 -21.16 17.23
C ALA A 168 -5.18 -22.06 15.98
N GLY A 169 -4.84 -21.52 14.81
CA GLY A 169 -4.79 -22.27 13.55
C GLY A 169 -3.59 -23.22 13.42
N SER A 170 -2.48 -22.94 14.12
CA SER A 170 -1.28 -23.80 14.10
C SER A 170 -1.34 -24.98 15.06
N ARG A 171 -2.40 -25.10 15.88
CA ARG A 171 -2.56 -26.22 16.81
C ARG A 171 -3.39 -27.32 16.11
N PRO A 172 -2.83 -28.50 15.79
CA PRO A 172 -3.66 -29.60 15.32
C PRO A 172 -4.69 -29.93 16.42
N LEU A 173 -5.97 -29.94 16.05
CA LEU A 173 -7.06 -30.45 16.86
C LEU A 173 -6.90 -31.98 16.98
N GLY A 174 -6.00 -32.42 17.87
CA GLY A 174 -5.74 -33.84 18.08
C GLY A 174 -4.54 -34.07 18.97
N ALA A 175 -4.74 -33.96 20.28
CA ALA A 175 -4.09 -34.74 21.34
C ALA A 175 -4.45 -34.12 22.70
N VAL A 176 -5.64 -34.44 23.20
CA VAL A 176 -5.89 -34.53 24.64
C VAL A 176 -6.72 -35.80 24.84
N ALA A 177 -6.21 -36.66 25.72
CA ALA A 177 -6.61 -38.02 26.07
C ALA A 177 -6.08 -39.11 25.13
#